data_AF-A0A2R8FC05-F1
#
_entry.id   AF-A0A2R8FC05-F1
#
_cell.length_a   1.000
_cell.length_b   1.000
_cell.length_c   1.000
_cell.angle_alpha   90.00
_cell.angle_beta   90.00
_cell.angle_gamma   90.00
#
_symmetry.space_group_name_H-M   'P 1'
#
loop_
_entity.id
_entity.type
_entity.pdbx_description
1 polymer ?
#
loop_
_entity_poly.entity_id
_entity_poly.type
_entity_poly.pdbx_seq_one_letter_code
_entity_poly.pdbx_strand_id
1 'polypeptide(L)'
;MTRRLSSLSLILKIQIYRSLDNVRYHENCLLALSQTIQTTKKSILDIHHKRYQRFITRDNTEHYDIFLEYLKTLQRSLYKQQSESLQFLQIRRQELQGLINHRKIIEKIKNNKYSKNQEIGT
;
A
#
# COMPACT_ATOMS: atom_id res chain seq x y z
N MET A 1 -15.78 4.91 -35.46
CA MET A 1 -15.99 4.65 -34.00
C MET A 1 -15.08 3.55 -33.44
N THR A 2 -14.85 2.48 -34.18
CA THR A 2 -14.10 1.28 -33.74
C THR A 2 -12.63 1.58 -33.39
N ARG A 3 -11.92 2.36 -34.23
CA ARG A 3 -10.56 2.83 -33.93
C ARG A 3 -10.48 3.62 -32.62
N ARG A 4 -11.45 4.50 -32.36
CA ARG A 4 -11.49 5.31 -31.12
C ARG A 4 -11.65 4.44 -29.86
N LEU A 5 -12.52 3.42 -29.91
CA LEU A 5 -12.69 2.48 -28.80
C LEU A 5 -11.44 1.62 -28.57
N SER A 6 -10.77 1.17 -29.63
CA SER A 6 -9.51 0.44 -29.54
C SER A 6 -8.39 1.32 -28.95
N SER A 7 -8.27 2.57 -29.38
CA SER A 7 -7.31 3.53 -28.82
C SER A 7 -7.60 3.79 -27.34
N LEU A 8 -8.87 3.97 -26.96
CA LEU A 8 -9.27 4.20 -25.57
C LEU A 8 -8.96 2.99 -24.68
N SER A 9 -9.22 1.77 -25.16
CA SER A 9 -8.85 0.54 -24.45
C SER A 9 -7.34 0.40 -24.25
N LEU A 10 -6.54 0.77 -25.26
CA LEU A 10 -5.08 0.77 -25.16
C LEU A 10 -4.59 1.79 -24.12
N ILE A 11 -5.11 3.01 -24.15
CA ILE A 11 -4.78 4.05 -23.16
C ILE A 11 -5.10 3.56 -21.75
N LEU A 12 -6.29 3.00 -21.53
CA LEU A 12 -6.66 2.45 -20.23
C LEU A 12 -5.78 1.28 -19.81
N LYS A 13 -5.36 0.41 -20.74
CA LYS A 13 -4.42 -0.68 -20.45
C LYS A 13 -3.09 -0.13 -19.90
N ILE A 14 -2.56 0.93 -20.52
CA ILE A 14 -1.33 1.59 -20.07
C ILE A 14 -1.53 2.25 -18.69
N GLN A 15 -2.64 2.94 -18.49
CA GLN A 15 -2.97 3.56 -17.19
C GLN A 15 -3.14 2.54 -16.07
N ILE A 16 -3.81 1.42 -16.33
CA ILE A 16 -3.95 0.30 -15.39
C ILE A 16 -2.57 -0.23 -15.01
N TYR A 17 -1.67 -0.44 -15.98
CA TYR A 17 -0.33 -0.95 -15.70
C TYR A 17 0.47 0.02 -14.79
N ARG A 18 0.47 1.31 -15.13
CA ARG A 18 1.14 2.34 -14.30
C ARG A 18 0.54 2.44 -12.89
N SER A 19 -0.79 2.38 -12.80
CA SER A 19 -1.49 2.42 -11.50
C SER A 19 -1.19 1.18 -10.66
N LEU A 20 -1.09 0.00 -11.28
CA LEU A 20 -0.70 -1.24 -10.62
C LEU A 20 0.74 -1.17 -10.06
N ASP A 21 1.69 -0.66 -10.85
CA ASP A 21 3.07 -0.47 -10.39
C ASP A 21 3.13 0.48 -9.19
N ASN A 22 2.34 1.56 -9.21
CA ASN A 22 2.24 2.49 -8.10
C ASN A 22 1.67 1.83 -6.83
N VAL A 23 0.60 1.03 -6.97
CA VAL A 23 0.03 0.25 -5.85
C VAL A 23 1.07 -0.68 -5.25
N ARG A 24 1.81 -1.43 -6.09
CA ARG A 24 2.87 -2.35 -5.63
C ARG A 24 4.01 -1.63 -4.93
N TYR A 25 4.42 -0.47 -5.44
CA TYR A 25 5.44 0.36 -4.78
C TYR A 25 5.01 0.72 -3.36
N HIS A 26 3.78 1.21 -3.18
CA HIS A 26 3.26 1.57 -1.86
C HIS A 26 3.06 0.35 -0.94
N GLU A 27 2.67 -0.82 -1.47
CA GLU A 27 2.63 -2.07 -0.72
C GLU A 27 4.01 -2.45 -0.16
N ASN A 28 5.06 -2.33 -0.97
CA ASN A 28 6.43 -2.59 -0.54
C ASN A 28 6.91 -1.61 0.53
N CYS A 29 6.62 -0.31 0.37
CA CYS A 29 6.91 0.70 1.39
C CYS A 29 6.20 0.37 2.72
N LEU A 30 4.95 -0.07 2.66
CA LEU A 30 4.17 -0.43 3.84
C LEU A 30 4.71 -1.67 4.54
N LEU A 31 5.18 -2.65 3.78
CA LEU A 31 5.86 -3.82 4.30
C LEU A 31 7.17 -3.43 5.01
N ALA A 32 7.99 -2.57 4.40
CA ALA A 32 9.21 -2.04 5.02
C ALA A 32 8.91 -1.28 6.32
N LEU A 33 7.88 -0.42 6.32
CA LEU A 33 7.45 0.30 7.52
C LEU A 33 7.00 -0.66 8.63
N SER A 34 6.27 -1.71 8.27
CA SER A 34 5.81 -2.74 9.20
C SER A 34 7.00 -3.48 9.83
N GLN A 35 8.04 -3.78 9.05
CA GLN A 35 9.28 -4.36 9.56
C GLN A 35 9.99 -3.41 10.53
N THR A 36 10.09 -2.12 10.20
CA THR A 36 10.68 -1.11 11.09
C THR A 36 9.94 -1.04 12.42
N ILE A 37 8.60 -1.04 12.41
CA ILE A 37 7.77 -1.08 13.64
C ILE A 37 8.10 -2.31 14.49
N GLN A 38 8.22 -3.50 13.88
CA GLN A 38 8.57 -4.72 14.59
C GLN A 38 9.97 -4.64 15.21
N THR A 39 10.94 -4.10 14.47
CA THR A 39 12.30 -3.89 14.96
C THR A 39 12.31 -2.91 16.14
N THR A 40 11.64 -1.76 16.03
CA THR A 40 11.52 -0.78 17.13
C THR A 40 10.87 -1.41 18.35
N LYS A 41 9.81 -2.22 18.17
CA LYS A 41 9.16 -2.94 19.27
C LYS A 41 10.11 -3.90 19.97
N LYS A 42 10.93 -4.64 19.23
CA LYS A 42 11.97 -5.52 19.82
C LYS A 42 12.99 -4.70 20.60
N SER A 43 13.50 -3.60 20.03
CA SER A 43 14.45 -2.72 20.72
C SER A 43 13.90 -2.17 22.04
N ILE A 44 12.62 -1.76 22.07
CA ILE A 44 11.94 -1.31 23.29
C ILE A 44 11.95 -2.42 24.35
N LEU A 45 11.59 -3.66 23.98
CA LEU A 45 11.59 -4.80 24.90
C LEU A 45 13.00 -5.12 25.43
N ASP A 46 14.00 -5.10 24.56
CA ASP A 46 15.39 -5.36 24.93
C ASP A 46 15.91 -4.30 25.92
N ILE A 47 15.55 -3.03 25.72
CA ILE A 47 15.91 -1.93 26.63
C ILE A 47 15.21 -2.07 27.97
N HIS A 48 13.92 -2.43 27.97
CA HIS A 48 13.22 -2.74 29.21
C HIS A 48 13.91 -3.85 30.00
N HIS A 49 14.33 -4.92 29.32
CA HIS A 49 15.03 -6.03 29.95
C HIS A 49 16.40 -5.61 30.51
N LYS A 50 17.20 -4.88 29.72
CA LYS A 50 18.51 -4.35 30.16
C LYS A 50 18.38 -3.38 31.34
N ARG A 51 17.37 -2.50 31.30
CA ARG A 51 17.08 -1.58 32.41
C ARG A 51 16.74 -2.35 33.67
N TYR A 52 15.88 -3.37 33.57
CA TYR A 52 15.52 -4.22 34.71
C TYR A 52 16.76 -4.89 35.32
N GLN A 53 17.62 -5.48 34.50
CA GLN A 53 18.89 -6.08 34.96
C GLN A 53 19.78 -5.07 35.67
N ARG A 54 19.95 -3.86 35.12
CA ARG A 54 20.82 -2.83 35.70
C ARG A 54 20.26 -2.16 36.95
N PHE A 55 18.93 -2.07 37.05
CA PHE A 55 18.27 -1.63 38.27
C PHE A 55 18.58 -2.59 39.42
N ILE A 56 18.57 -3.91 39.17
CA ILE A 56 18.96 -4.91 40.15
C ILE A 56 20.43 -4.72 40.58
N THR A 57 21.32 -4.37 39.66
CA THR A 57 22.75 -4.11 39.97
C THR A 57 23.03 -2.72 40.56
N ARG A 58 22.00 -1.88 40.75
CA ARG A 58 22.08 -0.48 41.27
C ARG A 58 22.93 0.48 40.42
N ASP A 59 23.03 0.22 39.12
CA ASP A 59 23.68 1.14 38.16
C ASP A 59 22.73 2.28 37.76
N ASN A 60 23.26 3.45 37.35
CA ASN A 60 22.45 4.58 36.89
C ASN A 60 21.61 4.20 35.64
N THR A 61 20.27 4.32 35.75
CA THR A 61 19.31 3.95 34.71
C THR A 61 18.82 5.12 33.83
N GLU A 62 19.20 6.36 34.09
CA GLU A 62 18.67 7.56 33.41
C GLU A 62 18.82 7.52 31.88
N HIS A 63 19.96 7.04 31.38
CA HIS A 63 20.20 6.91 29.94
C HIS A 63 19.21 5.95 29.25
N TYR A 64 18.74 4.92 29.96
CA TYR A 64 17.75 3.99 29.44
C TYR A 64 16.38 4.64 29.32
N ASP A 65 16.04 5.54 30.23
CA ASP A 65 14.74 6.22 30.26
C ASP A 65 14.63 7.22 29.12
N ILE A 66 15.69 8.02 28.89
CA ILE A 66 15.75 8.92 27.73
C ILE A 66 15.63 8.13 26.42
N PHE A 67 16.38 7.04 26.27
CA PHE A 67 16.37 6.26 25.05
C PHE A 67 15.04 5.51 24.84
N LEU A 68 14.42 5.03 25.91
CA LEU A 68 13.11 4.39 25.88
C LEU A 68 12.01 5.38 25.44
N GLU A 69 12.01 6.59 25.97
CA GLU A 69 11.05 7.63 25.57
C GLU A 69 11.23 8.04 24.11
N TYR A 70 12.48 8.13 23.63
CA TYR A 70 12.76 8.32 22.21
C TYR A 70 12.14 7.20 21.35
N LEU A 71 12.35 5.94 21.71
CA LEU A 71 11.81 4.82 20.93
C LEU A 71 10.28 4.73 20.96
N LYS A 72 9.64 5.04 22.09
CA LYS A 72 8.18 5.15 22.18
C LYS A 72 7.64 6.25 21.27
N THR A 73 8.34 7.39 21.22
CA THR A 73 7.98 8.50 20.33
C THR A 73 8.13 8.11 18.87
N LEU A 74 9.24 7.44 18.52
CA LEU A 74 9.46 6.88 17.19
C LEU A 74 8.36 5.88 16.82
N GLN A 75 8.01 4.96 17.73
CA GLN A 75 6.96 3.97 17.51
C GLN A 75 5.59 4.63 17.22
N ARG A 76 5.21 5.67 17.98
CA ARG A 76 3.98 6.43 17.74
C ARG A 76 4.00 7.09 16.35
N SER A 77 5.12 7.69 15.96
CA SER A 77 5.30 8.29 14.64
C SER A 77 5.15 7.25 13.52
N LEU A 78 5.79 6.09 13.65
CA LEU A 78 5.70 5.01 12.68
C LEU A 78 4.26 4.47 12.52
N TYR A 79 3.52 4.33 13.62
CA TYR A 79 2.10 3.92 13.54
C TYR A 79 1.23 4.94 12.82
N LYS A 80 1.47 6.24 13.05
CA LYS A 80 0.77 7.31 12.32
C LYS A 80 1.06 7.22 10.82
N GLN A 81 2.33 7.10 10.44
CA GLN A 81 2.75 6.92 9.05
C GLN A 81 2.12 5.66 8.41
N GLN A 82 2.01 4.57 9.18
CA GLN A 82 1.40 3.32 8.70
C GLN A 82 -0.08 3.51 8.40
N SER A 83 -0.82 4.16 9.31
CA SER A 83 -2.23 4.48 9.11
C SER A 83 -2.45 5.34 7.87
N GLU A 84 -1.67 6.40 7.71
CA GLU A 84 -1.74 7.28 6.53
C GLU A 84 -1.42 6.52 5.23
N SER A 85 -0.39 5.66 5.26
CA SER A 85 -0.01 4.84 4.11
C SER A 85 -1.09 3.83 3.73
N LEU A 86 -1.76 3.21 4.71
CA LEU A 86 -2.90 2.31 4.48
C LEU A 86 -4.06 3.02 3.80
N GLN A 87 -4.43 4.21 4.28
CA GLN A 87 -5.49 5.02 3.68
C GLN A 87 -5.15 5.39 2.23
N PHE A 88 -3.92 5.85 2.00
CA PHE A 88 -3.47 6.20 0.65
C PHE A 88 -3.51 4.98 -0.29
N LEU A 89 -3.03 3.82 0.18
CA LEU A 89 -3.06 2.58 -0.59
C LEU A 89 -4.47 2.15 -0.94
N GLN A 90 -5.42 2.29 0.00
CA GLN A 90 -6.83 1.99 -0.25
C GLN A 90 -7.41 2.87 -1.36
N ILE A 91 -7.14 4.17 -1.35
CA ILE A 91 -7.57 5.10 -2.40
C ILE A 91 -7.00 4.67 -3.76
N ARG A 92 -5.70 4.37 -3.83
CA ARG A 92 -5.05 3.93 -5.09
C ARG A 92 -5.62 2.62 -5.63
N ARG A 93 -5.95 1.67 -4.75
CA ARG A 93 -6.63 0.42 -5.13
C ARG A 93 -8.02 0.68 -5.69
N GLN A 94 -8.78 1.61 -5.12
CA GLN A 94 -10.10 2.00 -5.64
C GLN A 94 -10.00 2.66 -7.01
N GLU A 95 -9.04 3.57 -7.21
CA GLU A 95 -8.77 4.19 -8.51
C GLU A 95 -8.41 3.13 -9.58
N LEU A 96 -7.52 2.19 -9.25
CA LEU A 96 -7.15 1.08 -10.13
C LEU A 96 -8.37 0.24 -10.51
N GLN A 97 -9.22 -0.09 -9.54
CA GLN A 97 -10.45 -0.84 -9.78
C GLN A 97 -11.41 -0.07 -10.72
N GLY A 98 -11.49 1.25 -10.55
CA GLY A 98 -12.23 2.13 -11.46
C GLY A 98 -11.73 2.05 -12.90
N LEU A 99 -10.41 2.15 -13.11
CA LEU A 99 -9.79 2.02 -14.44
C LEU A 99 -10.06 0.65 -15.08
N ILE A 100 -9.94 -0.43 -14.29
CA ILE A 100 -10.25 -1.80 -14.75
C ILE A 100 -11.72 -1.91 -15.17
N ASN A 101 -12.64 -1.38 -14.36
CA ASN A 101 -14.07 -1.42 -14.65
C ASN A 101 -14.41 -0.62 -15.92
N HIS A 102 -13.85 0.58 -16.09
CA HIS A 102 -14.01 1.37 -17.31
C HIS A 102 -13.51 0.61 -18.55
N ARG A 103 -12.34 -0.03 -18.46
CA ARG A 103 -11.82 -0.83 -19.57
C ARG A 103 -12.73 -2.01 -19.90
N LYS A 104 -13.28 -2.70 -18.89
CA LYS A 104 -14.27 -3.78 -19.09
C LYS A 104 -15.52 -3.28 -19.83
N ILE A 105 -16.03 -2.11 -19.47
CA ILE A 105 -17.19 -1.51 -20.15
C ILE A 105 -16.87 -1.22 -21.63
N ILE A 106 -15.70 -0.63 -21.91
CA ILE A 106 -15.28 -0.34 -23.29
C ILE A 106 -15.12 -1.61 -24.11
N GLU A 107 -14.51 -2.66 -23.56
CA GLU A 107 -14.39 -3.94 -24.24
C GLU A 107 -15.77 -4.59 -24.47
N LYS A 108 -16.71 -4.48 -23.51
CA LYS A 108 -18.09 -4.94 -23.71
C LYS A 108 -18.78 -4.18 -24.84
N ILE A 109 -18.67 -2.84 -24.88
CA ILE A 109 -19.26 -2.01 -25.96
C ILE A 109 -18.64 -2.39 -27.31
N LYS A 110 -17.30 -2.57 -27.34
CA LYS A 110 -16.58 -3.00 -28.53
C LYS A 110 -17.11 -4.34 -29.02
N ASN A 111 -17.31 -5.32 -28.15
CA ASN A 111 -17.74 -6.68 -28.53
C ASN A 111 -19.25 -6.78 -28.85
N ASN A 112 -20.13 -6.13 -28.07
CA ASN A 112 -21.59 -6.17 -28.30
C ASN A 112 -22.00 -5.52 -29.63
N LYS A 113 -21.24 -4.56 -30.15
CA LYS A 113 -21.52 -3.97 -31.46
C LYS A 113 -21.35 -4.94 -32.63
N TYR A 114 -20.69 -6.10 -32.41
CA TYR A 114 -20.46 -7.12 -33.43
C TYR A 114 -21.31 -8.38 -33.27
N SER A 115 -22.02 -8.54 -32.14
CA SER A 115 -22.89 -9.70 -31.92
C SER A 115 -24.19 -9.67 -32.75
N LYS A 116 -24.67 -8.49 -33.16
CA LYS A 116 -25.91 -8.37 -33.95
C LYS A 116 -25.73 -8.49 -35.46
N ASN A 117 -24.50 -8.53 -35.96
CA ASN A 117 -24.23 -8.61 -37.41
C ASN A 117 -23.82 -10.02 -37.87
N GLN A 118 -23.90 -11.03 -36.99
CA GLN A 118 -23.64 -12.43 -37.33
C GLN A 118 -24.91 -13.29 -37.46
N GLU A 119 -26.10 -12.71 -37.26
CA GLU A 119 -27.38 -13.45 -37.33
C GLU A 119 -28.22 -13.16 -38.60
N ILE A 120 -27.65 -12.52 -39.63
CA ILE A 120 -28.33 -12.38 -40.93
C ILE A 120 -27.52 -13.15 -41.97
N GLY A 121 -27.79 -14.45 -42.05
CA GLY A 121 -27.07 -15.38 -42.92
C GLY A 121 -27.58 -16.81 -42.84
N THR A 122 -28.89 -17.00 -42.92
CA THR A 122 -29.56 -18.25 -43.36
C THR A 122 -30.82 -17.88 -44.11
#